data_AF-A0A1G5RWI6-F1
#
_entry.id   AF-A0A1G5RWI6-F1
#
_cell.length_a   1.000
_cell.length_b   1.000
_cell.length_c   1.000
_cell.angle_alpha   90.00
_cell.angle_beta   90.00
_cell.angle_gamma   90.00
#
_symmetry.space_group_name_H-M   'P 1'
#
loop_
_entity.id
_entity.type
_entity.pdbx_description
1 polymer ?
#
loop_
_entity_poly.entity_id
_entity_poly.type
_entity_poly.pdbx_seq_one_letter_code
_entity_poly.pdbx_strand_id
1 'polypeptide(L)' 'MEEFETLNGFFISLYGNIPPKGQISQVVFEHLLIQAVDVTDKRIEKMIIQVMDRDDV' A
#
# COMPACT_ATOMS: atom_id res chain seq x y z
N MET A 1 -4.27 -16.61 9.41
CA MET A 1 -3.49 -15.65 8.59
C MET A 1 -4.37 -15.39 7.38
N GLU A 2 -4.77 -14.15 7.14
CA GLU A 2 -5.48 -13.85 5.89
C GLU A 2 -4.45 -13.92 4.77
N GLU A 3 -4.70 -14.81 3.81
CA GLU A 3 -3.88 -14.91 2.61
C GLU A 3 -4.42 -13.91 1.58
N PHE A 4 -3.52 -13.11 1.02
CA PHE A 4 -3.84 -12.15 -0.03
C PHE A 4 -3.21 -12.60 -1.33
N GLU A 5 -4.02 -12.68 -2.39
CA GLU A 5 -3.54 -13.09 -3.71
C GLU A 5 -2.70 -12.00 -4.41
N THR A 6 -2.90 -10.73 -4.04
CA THR A 6 -2.24 -9.59 -4.68
C THR A 6 -1.77 -8.57 -3.66
N LEU A 7 -0.69 -7.87 -4.01
CA LEU A 7 -0.18 -6.74 -3.22
C LEU A 7 -1.24 -5.64 -3.03
N ASN A 8 -2.05 -5.38 -4.06
CA ASN A 8 -3.13 -4.41 -3.98
C ASN A 8 -4.18 -4.83 -2.95
N GLY A 9 -4.57 -6.12 -2.96
CA GLY A 9 -5.51 -6.66 -1.98
C GLY A 9 -4.98 -6.55 -0.55
N PHE A 10 -3.69 -6.85 -0.36
CA PHE A 10 -3.01 -6.66 0.92
C PHE A 10 -2.95 -5.18 1.35
N PHE A 11 -2.62 -4.26 0.44
CA PHE A 11 -2.61 -2.84 0.76
C PHE A 11 -4.00 -2.33 1.16
N ILE A 12 -5.04 -2.74 0.43
CA ILE A 12 -6.43 -2.34 0.71
C ILE A 12 -6.89 -2.88 2.06
N SER A 13 -6.46 -4.08 2.47
CA SER A 13 -6.81 -4.61 3.80
C SER A 13 -6.16 -3.83 4.94
N LEU A 14 -4.95 -3.29 4.72
CA LEU A 14 -4.28 -2.40 5.67
C LEU A 14 -4.87 -0.97 5.68
N TYR A 15 -5.18 -0.42 4.50
CA TYR A 15 -5.65 0.96 4.33
C TYR A 15 -7.16 1.11 4.63
N GLY A 16 -7.94 0.04 4.47
CA GLY A 16 -9.37 -0.05 4.78
C GLY A 16 -10.33 0.26 3.62
N ASN A 17 -9.83 0.85 2.53
CA ASN A 17 -10.60 1.10 1.30
C ASN A 17 -9.65 1.26 0.08
N ILE A 18 -10.23 1.46 -1.11
CA ILE A 18 -9.46 1.89 -2.28
C ILE A 18 -9.15 3.38 -2.11
N PRO A 19 -7.88 3.82 -2.20
CA PRO A 19 -7.53 5.23 -2.10
C PRO A 19 -8.22 6.09 -3.18
N PRO A 20 -8.48 7.37 -2.93
CA PRO A 20 -8.98 8.28 -3.94
C PRO A 20 -8.01 8.43 -5.12
N LYS A 21 -8.56 8.56 -6.33
CA LYS A 21 -7.79 8.82 -7.54
C LYS A 21 -6.92 10.07 -7.41
N GLY A 22 -5.66 9.96 -7.80
CA GLY A 22 -4.69 11.06 -7.79
C GLY A 22 -4.13 11.41 -6.40
N GLN A 23 -4.56 10.74 -5.33
CA GLN A 23 -3.97 10.87 -4.01
C GLN A 23 -2.82 9.86 -3.85
N ILE A 24 -1.68 10.31 -3.33
CA ILE A 24 -0.65 9.40 -2.81
C ILE A 24 -1.09 8.97 -1.42
N SER A 25 -1.28 7.67 -1.24
CA SER A 25 -1.68 7.06 0.02
C SER A 25 -0.66 6.03 0.44
N GLN A 26 -0.39 5.94 1.74
CA GLN A 26 0.64 5.06 2.26
C GLN A 26 0.22 4.33 3.53
N VAL A 27 0.81 3.16 3.72
CA VAL A 27 0.71 2.36 4.95
C VAL A 27 2.11 1.90 5.35
N VAL A 28 2.32 1.74 6.66
CA VAL A 28 3.50 1.09 7.21
C VAL A 28 3.12 -0.33 7.61
N PHE A 29 3.89 -1.30 7.12
CA PHE A 29 3.76 -2.70 7.52
C PHE A 29 5.14 -3.24 7.86
N GLU A 30 5.35 -3.55 9.14
CA GLU A 30 6.67 -3.86 9.70
C GLU A 30 7.70 -2.77 9.32
N HIS A 31 8.73 -3.15 8.56
CA HIS A 31 9.82 -2.30 8.10
C HIS A 31 9.62 -1.86 6.64
N LEU A 32 8.38 -1.92 6.13
CA LEU A 32 8.03 -1.51 4.78
C LEU A 32 7.13 -0.28 4.82
N LEU A 33 7.50 0.74 4.05
CA LEU A 33 6.59 1.82 3.65
C LEU A 33 6.04 1.48 2.26
N ILE A 34 4.75 1.20 2.20
CA ILE A 34 4.06 0.87 0.95
C ILE A 34 3.23 2.07 0.54
N GLN A 35 3.44 2.57 -0.68
CA GLN A 35 2.77 3.76 -1.20
C GLN A 35 2.02 3.42 -2.50
N ALA A 36 0.71 3.69 -2.53
CA ALA A 36 -0.07 3.73 -3.76
C ALA A 36 0.12 5.12 -4.39
N VAL A 37 0.76 5.18 -5.56
CA VAL A 37 1.15 6.44 -6.22
C VAL A 37 0.38 6.72 -7.50
N ASP A 38 -0.28 5.71 -8.05
CA ASP A 38 -1.15 5.83 -9.23
C ASP A 38 -2.40 4.97 -8.99
N VAL A 39 -3.54 5.63 -8.86
CA VAL A 39 -4.82 5.02 -8.52
C VAL A 39 -5.86 5.52 -9.51
N THR A 40 -6.55 4.59 -10.17
CA THR A 40 -7.73 4.87 -10.99
C THR A 40 -8.99 4.76 -10.16
N ASP A 41 -10.17 4.99 -10.76
CA ASP A 41 -11.44 5.00 -10.04
C ASP A 41 -11.79 3.65 -9.36
N LYS A 42 -11.15 2.54 -9.77
CA LYS A 42 -11.44 1.19 -9.25
C LYS A 42 -10.21 0.37 -8.87
N ARG A 43 -8.99 0.83 -9.15
CA ARG A 43 -7.79 0.00 -9.01
C ARG A 43 -6.54 0.83 -8.76
N ILE A 44 -5.65 0.29 -7.94
CA ILE A 44 -4.27 0.76 -7.77
C ILE A 44 -3.43 0.20 -8.94
N GLU A 45 -2.83 1.09 -9.73
CA GLU A 45 -2.04 0.72 -10.92
C GLU A 45 -0.55 0.64 -10.62
N LYS A 46 -0.05 1.49 -9.71
CA LYS A 46 1.37 1.51 -9.34
C LYS A 46 1.54 1.71 -7.85
N MET A 47 2.54 1.01 -7.34
CA MET A 47 2.96 1.10 -5.96
C MET A 47 4.47 1.23 -5.87
N ILE A 48 4.94 1.95 -4.86
CA ILE A 48 6.33 2.01 -4.45
C ILE A 48 6.43 1.33 -3.10
N ILE A 49 7.41 0.44 -2.96
CA ILE A 49 7.74 -0.18 -1.67
C ILE A 49 9.13 0.29 -1.29
N GLN A 50 9.24 0.90 -0.12
CA GLN A 50 10.51 1.25 0.48
C GLN A 50 10.77 0.32 1.66
N VAL A 51 11.95 -0.29 1.68
CA VAL A 51 12.45 -1.03 2.83
C VAL A 51 13.12 -0.02 3.74
N MET A 52 12.57 0.15 4.93
CA MET A 52 13.11 1.01 5.97
C MET A 52 14.09 0.19 6.82
N ASP A 53 15.17 0.80 7.28
CA ASP A 53 16.04 0.14 8.25
C ASP A 53 15.27 -0.04 9.57
N ARG A 54 15.51 -1.16 10.26
CA ARG A 54 14.83 -1.46 11.54
C ARG A 54 15.16 -0.46 12.64
N ASP A 55 16.22 0.33 12.45
CA ASP A 55 16.70 1.33 13.38
C ASP A 55 16.05 2.72 13.16
N ASP A 56 15.23 2.90 12.10
CA ASP A 56 14.54 4.15 11.74
C ASP A 56 13.09 4.25 12.26
N VAL A 57 12.64 3.32 13.13
CA VAL A 57 11.27 3.29 13.72
C VAL A 57 11.31 3.34 15.24
#